data_AF-A0A317GDP0-F1
#
_entry.id   AF-A0A317GDP0-F1
#
_cell.length_a   1.000
_cell.length_b   1.000
_cell.length_c   1.000
_cell.angle_alpha   90.00
_cell.angle_beta   90.00
_cell.angle_gamma   90.00
#
_symmetry.space_group_name_H-M   'P 1'
#
loop_
_entity.id
_entity.type
_entity.pdbx_description
1 polymer ?
#
loop_
_entity_poly.entity_id
_entity_poly.type
_entity_poly.pdbx_seq_one_letter_code
_entity_poly.pdbx_strand_id
1 'polypeptide(L)'
;MRNQFIDVSSYQPDTVAFFQAAKAQGALGVVVKLTEGSEDGSAYVNPRAAAQIRNALAVGLRVSCYHFARYTSIADAQNEARFFVKIAKQFGMYDDTLMIDDAEVHSAADYQSASLAFLQEVEALGYKNTGIYSMKSFFTGGILNSHGFGSRKIW
;
A
#
# COMPACT_ATOMS: atom_id res chain seq x y z
N MET A 1 -6.01 -1.36 22.95
CA MET A 1 -6.56 -2.33 21.96
C MET A 1 -5.58 -2.43 20.80
N ARG A 2 -5.31 -3.64 20.29
CA ARG A 2 -4.52 -3.82 19.06
C ARG A 2 -5.47 -3.66 17.87
N ASN A 3 -5.09 -2.84 16.88
CA ASN A 3 -5.85 -2.73 15.64
C ASN A 3 -5.47 -3.92 14.75
N GLN A 4 -6.27 -4.98 14.76
CA GLN A 4 -6.06 -6.14 13.91
C GLN A 4 -6.54 -5.85 12.49
N PHE A 5 -5.76 -6.26 11.50
CA PHE A 5 -6.11 -6.15 10.09
C PHE A 5 -5.60 -7.37 9.33
N ILE A 6 -6.10 -7.56 8.13
CA ILE A 6 -5.57 -8.50 7.13
C ILE A 6 -5.02 -7.70 5.94
N ASP A 7 -4.12 -8.27 5.17
CA ASP A 7 -3.76 -7.77 3.84
C ASP A 7 -4.22 -8.76 2.76
N VAL A 8 -4.55 -8.24 1.58
CA VAL A 8 -5.02 -9.05 0.45
C VAL A 8 -4.46 -8.55 -0.87
N SER A 9 -4.25 -9.50 -1.77
CA SER A 9 -3.86 -9.30 -3.16
C SER A 9 -4.74 -10.17 -4.07
N SER A 10 -4.36 -10.33 -5.34
CA SER A 10 -5.04 -11.25 -6.25
C SER A 10 -4.98 -12.73 -5.80
N TYR A 11 -4.11 -13.08 -4.84
CA TYR A 11 -4.02 -14.44 -4.30
C TYR A 11 -5.14 -14.79 -3.33
N GLN A 12 -5.78 -13.80 -2.70
CA GLN A 12 -6.88 -14.01 -1.75
C GLN A 12 -8.25 -13.88 -2.44
N PRO A 13 -9.30 -14.54 -1.93
CA PRO A 13 -10.66 -14.33 -2.41
C PRO A 13 -11.12 -12.87 -2.31
N ASP A 14 -12.12 -12.52 -3.11
CA ASP A 14 -12.76 -11.21 -3.11
C ASP A 14 -14.24 -11.29 -2.66
N THR A 15 -14.67 -12.43 -2.12
CA THR A 15 -16.08 -12.68 -1.76
C THR A 15 -16.46 -12.00 -0.45
N VAL A 16 -17.75 -11.65 -0.29
CA VAL A 16 -18.29 -11.11 0.98
C VAL A 16 -18.06 -12.08 2.14
N ALA A 17 -18.25 -13.39 1.92
CA ALA A 17 -18.06 -14.41 2.96
C ALA A 17 -16.63 -14.44 3.51
N PHE A 18 -15.62 -14.22 2.65
CA PHE A 18 -14.22 -14.14 3.08
C PHE A 18 -14.01 -12.98 4.06
N PHE A 19 -14.53 -11.79 3.74
CA PHE A 19 -14.39 -10.62 4.62
C PHE A 19 -15.26 -10.71 5.89
N GLN A 20 -16.43 -11.37 5.83
CA GLN A 20 -17.22 -11.70 7.02
C GLN A 20 -16.44 -12.61 7.96
N ALA A 21 -15.78 -13.64 7.44
CA ALA A 21 -14.96 -14.55 8.22
C ALA A 21 -13.76 -13.82 8.86
N ALA A 22 -13.09 -12.94 8.12
CA ALA A 22 -12.00 -12.12 8.66
C ALA A 22 -12.49 -11.21 9.80
N LYS A 23 -13.63 -10.54 9.62
CA LYS A 23 -14.24 -9.71 10.66
C LYS A 23 -14.62 -10.52 11.90
N ALA A 24 -15.18 -11.72 11.72
CA ALA A 24 -15.52 -12.63 12.82
C ALA A 24 -14.28 -13.09 13.61
N GLN A 25 -13.11 -13.11 12.98
CA GLN A 25 -11.82 -13.40 13.61
C GLN A 25 -11.15 -12.17 14.25
N GLY A 26 -11.82 -11.01 14.25
CA GLY A 26 -11.36 -9.79 14.92
C GLY A 26 -10.73 -8.74 14.01
N ALA A 27 -10.66 -8.96 12.70
CA ALA A 27 -10.16 -7.93 11.78
C ALA A 27 -11.04 -6.67 11.85
N LEU A 28 -10.39 -5.52 12.00
CA LEU A 28 -11.01 -4.19 11.99
C LEU A 28 -10.83 -3.48 10.64
N GLY A 29 -9.90 -3.97 9.80
CA GLY A 29 -9.65 -3.45 8.48
C GLY A 29 -8.93 -4.43 7.57
N VAL A 30 -8.78 -4.02 6.31
CA VAL A 30 -8.02 -4.73 5.28
C VAL A 30 -7.11 -3.75 4.54
N VAL A 31 -5.90 -4.18 4.20
CA VAL A 31 -4.99 -3.49 3.29
C VAL A 31 -5.03 -4.20 1.93
N VAL A 32 -5.50 -3.54 0.88
CA VAL A 32 -5.70 -4.14 -0.45
C VAL A 32 -4.58 -3.72 -1.40
N LYS A 33 -3.92 -4.68 -2.07
CA LYS A 33 -2.97 -4.39 -3.15
C LYS A 33 -3.71 -3.71 -4.28
N LEU A 34 -3.27 -2.52 -4.69
CA LEU A 34 -3.81 -1.90 -5.90
C LEU A 34 -2.91 -2.10 -7.09
N THR A 35 -1.61 -1.86 -6.91
CA THR A 35 -0.66 -1.72 -8.02
C THR A 35 0.69 -2.34 -7.71
N GLU A 36 1.47 -2.60 -8.75
CA GLU A 36 2.87 -3.01 -8.69
C GLU A 36 3.63 -2.43 -9.89
N GLY A 37 4.74 -1.76 -9.58
CA GLY A 37 5.55 -1.03 -10.56
C GLY A 37 4.84 0.13 -11.25
N SER A 38 5.50 0.77 -12.21
CA SER A 38 4.98 1.99 -12.86
C SER A 38 4.04 1.71 -14.03
N GLU A 39 3.30 2.74 -14.47
CA GLU A 39 2.41 2.67 -15.64
C GLU A 39 3.16 2.36 -16.96
N ASP A 40 4.42 2.77 -17.05
CA ASP A 40 5.33 2.47 -18.17
C ASP A 40 6.29 1.30 -17.88
N GLY A 41 6.16 0.69 -16.70
CA GLY A 41 6.90 -0.50 -16.26
C GLY A 41 6.03 -1.76 -16.34
N SER A 42 5.79 -2.41 -15.21
CA SER A 42 4.89 -3.59 -15.15
C SER A 42 3.41 -3.25 -15.33
N ALA A 43 3.01 -2.01 -15.04
CA ALA A 43 1.63 -1.52 -15.13
C ALA A 43 0.59 -2.44 -14.48
N TYR A 44 0.99 -3.18 -13.44
CA TYR A 44 0.13 -4.20 -12.85
C TYR A 44 -0.92 -3.53 -11.98
N VAL A 45 -2.18 -3.89 -12.21
CA VAL A 45 -3.32 -3.56 -11.35
C VAL A 45 -3.91 -4.87 -10.84
N ASN A 46 -4.14 -4.97 -9.53
CA ASN A 46 -4.78 -6.14 -8.95
C ASN A 46 -6.21 -6.31 -9.53
N PRO A 47 -6.50 -7.38 -10.30
CA PRO A 47 -7.79 -7.54 -10.96
C PRO A 47 -8.95 -7.79 -9.97
N ARG A 48 -8.64 -8.11 -8.71
CA ARG A 48 -9.64 -8.34 -7.66
C ARG A 48 -9.88 -7.10 -6.79
N ALA A 49 -9.07 -6.05 -6.92
CA ALA A 49 -9.08 -4.92 -6.00
C ALA A 49 -10.47 -4.27 -5.85
N ALA A 50 -11.16 -4.00 -6.96
CA ALA A 50 -12.49 -3.38 -6.92
C ALA A 50 -13.52 -4.22 -6.13
N ALA A 51 -13.51 -5.55 -6.32
CA ALA A 51 -14.39 -6.45 -5.58
C ALA A 51 -13.96 -6.59 -4.10
N GLN A 52 -12.66 -6.66 -3.83
CA GLN A 52 -12.10 -6.69 -2.48
C GLN A 52 -12.47 -5.44 -1.67
N ILE A 53 -12.28 -4.25 -2.24
CA ILE A 53 -12.65 -2.97 -1.62
C ILE A 53 -14.15 -2.95 -1.32
N ARG A 54 -14.99 -3.18 -2.34
CA ARG A 54 -16.46 -3.15 -2.19
C ARG A 54 -16.95 -4.12 -1.12
N ASN A 55 -16.47 -5.36 -1.15
CA ASN A 55 -16.99 -6.40 -0.26
C ASN A 55 -16.43 -6.27 1.17
N ALA A 56 -15.22 -5.74 1.36
CA ALA A 56 -14.72 -5.39 2.68
C ALA A 56 -15.51 -4.23 3.32
N LEU A 57 -15.81 -3.18 2.54
CA LEU A 57 -16.64 -2.07 3.00
C LEU A 57 -18.06 -2.54 3.34
N ALA A 58 -18.64 -3.43 2.54
CA ALA A 58 -20.00 -3.96 2.77
C ALA A 58 -20.15 -4.69 4.10
N VAL A 59 -19.07 -5.28 4.63
CA VAL A 59 -19.08 -5.94 5.95
C VAL A 59 -18.62 -5.00 7.07
N GLY A 60 -18.30 -3.74 6.77
CA GLY A 60 -17.88 -2.71 7.72
C GLY A 60 -16.41 -2.78 8.14
N LEU A 61 -15.53 -3.38 7.32
CA LEU A 61 -14.08 -3.26 7.52
C LEU A 61 -13.60 -1.92 6.98
N ARG A 62 -12.62 -1.30 7.66
CA ARG A 62 -11.87 -0.16 7.11
C ARG A 62 -10.96 -0.64 5.98
N VAL A 63 -10.88 0.10 4.88
CA VAL A 63 -10.01 -0.24 3.75
C VAL A 63 -8.81 0.70 3.72
N SER A 64 -7.63 0.12 3.61
CA SER A 64 -6.36 0.78 3.29
C SER A 64 -5.82 0.16 2.01
N CYS A 65 -4.83 0.79 1.38
CA CYS A 65 -4.30 0.36 0.10
C CYS A 65 -2.79 0.26 0.14
N TYR A 66 -2.21 -0.65 -0.64
CA TYR A 66 -0.77 -0.71 -0.83
C TYR A 66 -0.35 -0.85 -2.29
N HIS A 67 0.89 -0.42 -2.55
CA HIS A 67 1.60 -0.54 -3.82
C HIS A 67 2.86 -1.35 -3.61
N PHE A 68 3.04 -2.44 -4.37
CA PHE A 68 4.28 -3.23 -4.32
C PHE A 68 5.39 -2.52 -5.11
N ALA A 69 6.42 -2.08 -4.42
CA ALA A 69 7.51 -1.29 -4.99
C ALA A 69 8.34 -2.07 -6.00
N ARG A 70 8.57 -1.47 -7.18
CA ARG A 70 9.56 -1.95 -8.16
C ARG A 70 10.55 -0.85 -8.55
N TYR A 71 10.45 0.34 -7.95
CA TYR A 71 11.21 1.50 -8.35
C TYR A 71 12.72 1.27 -8.26
N THR A 72 13.42 1.80 -9.25
CA THR A 72 14.88 1.67 -9.38
C THR A 72 15.62 2.99 -9.10
N SER A 73 14.88 4.09 -8.98
CA SER A 73 15.39 5.43 -8.71
C SER A 73 14.31 6.29 -8.03
N ILE A 74 14.70 7.48 -7.55
CA ILE A 74 13.76 8.47 -7.00
C ILE A 74 12.70 8.89 -8.03
N ALA A 75 13.11 9.13 -9.28
CA ALA A 75 12.18 9.53 -10.34
C ALA A 75 11.16 8.43 -10.66
N ASP A 76 11.62 7.18 -10.63
CA ASP A 76 10.80 5.99 -10.83
C ASP A 76 9.83 5.77 -9.65
N ALA A 77 10.28 5.99 -8.42
CA ALA A 77 9.44 5.94 -7.23
C ALA A 77 8.29 6.95 -7.28
N GLN A 78 8.56 8.18 -7.75
CA GLN A 78 7.50 9.18 -7.97
C GLN A 78 6.55 8.75 -9.11
N ASN A 79 7.05 8.04 -10.12
CA ASN A 79 6.23 7.52 -11.22
C ASN A 79 5.27 6.41 -10.74
N GLU A 80 5.77 5.48 -9.94
CA GLU A 80 4.98 4.45 -9.25
C GLU A 80 3.91 5.07 -8.34
N ALA A 81 4.25 6.11 -7.59
CA ALA A 81 3.30 6.84 -6.73
C ALA A 81 2.17 7.48 -7.54
N ARG A 82 2.47 8.09 -8.69
CA ARG A 82 1.46 8.66 -9.60
C ARG A 82 0.51 7.57 -10.13
N PHE A 83 1.04 6.43 -10.53
CA PHE A 83 0.24 5.29 -10.97
C PHE A 83 -0.64 4.75 -9.84
N PHE A 84 -0.08 4.57 -8.64
CA PHE A 84 -0.83 4.11 -7.47
C PHE A 84 -1.99 5.05 -7.13
N VAL A 85 -1.76 6.36 -7.09
CA VAL A 85 -2.79 7.37 -6.82
C VAL A 85 -3.84 7.42 -7.93
N LYS A 86 -3.44 7.31 -9.21
CA LYS A 86 -4.36 7.23 -10.34
C LYS A 86 -5.36 6.08 -10.16
N ILE A 87 -4.87 4.89 -9.83
CA ILE A 87 -5.71 3.71 -9.62
C ILE A 87 -6.56 3.83 -8.34
N ALA A 88 -6.00 4.36 -7.25
CA ALA A 88 -6.75 4.60 -6.01
C ALA A 88 -7.96 5.51 -6.24
N LYS A 89 -7.78 6.60 -7.01
CA LYS A 89 -8.87 7.50 -7.41
C LYS A 89 -9.92 6.80 -8.28
N GLN A 90 -9.50 5.94 -9.21
CA GLN A 90 -10.43 5.15 -10.03
C GLN A 90 -11.29 4.18 -9.21
N PHE A 91 -10.75 3.64 -8.11
CA PHE A 91 -11.51 2.79 -7.19
C PHE A 91 -12.29 3.57 -6.12
N GLY A 92 -12.29 4.90 -6.16
CA GLY A 92 -13.08 5.73 -5.25
C GLY A 92 -12.51 5.80 -3.83
N MET A 93 -11.20 5.61 -3.65
CA MET A 93 -10.55 5.78 -2.35
C MET A 93 -10.47 7.27 -1.97
N TYR A 94 -10.87 7.61 -0.75
CA TYR A 94 -10.91 8.99 -0.23
C TYR A 94 -9.54 9.45 0.29
N ASP A 95 -9.35 10.76 0.44
CA ASP A 95 -8.09 11.42 0.82
C ASP A 95 -7.49 11.00 2.18
N ASP A 96 -8.33 10.50 3.10
CA ASP A 96 -7.94 9.96 4.40
C ASP A 96 -7.52 8.48 4.39
N THR A 97 -7.67 7.80 3.25
CA THR A 97 -7.25 6.41 3.04
C THR A 97 -5.77 6.26 3.38
N LEU A 98 -5.43 5.26 4.19
CA LEU A 98 -4.04 4.90 4.43
C LEU A 98 -3.43 4.27 3.17
N MET A 99 -2.43 4.93 2.61
CA MET A 99 -1.70 4.52 1.41
C MET A 99 -0.31 4.02 1.80
N ILE A 100 0.00 2.76 1.49
CA ILE A 100 1.22 2.08 1.94
C ILE A 100 2.17 1.80 0.77
N ASP A 101 3.43 2.19 0.93
CA ASP A 101 4.55 1.70 0.11
C ASP A 101 5.00 0.33 0.64
N ASP A 102 4.87 -0.71 -0.17
CA ASP A 102 5.29 -2.08 0.16
C ASP A 102 6.69 -2.32 -0.41
N ALA A 103 7.71 -2.01 0.40
CA ALA A 103 9.10 -1.84 0.02
C ALA A 103 9.95 -3.07 0.39
N GLU A 104 9.85 -4.13 -0.41
CA GLU A 104 10.47 -5.43 -0.12
C GLU A 104 11.63 -5.81 -1.04
N VAL A 105 11.85 -5.04 -2.12
CA VAL A 105 12.84 -5.36 -3.14
C VAL A 105 13.82 -4.21 -3.21
N HIS A 106 15.03 -4.40 -2.67
CA HIS A 106 16.10 -3.38 -2.67
C HIS A 106 16.63 -3.15 -4.10
N SER A 107 15.81 -2.50 -4.94
CA SER A 107 15.97 -2.32 -6.38
C SER A 107 16.57 -0.96 -6.77
N ALA A 108 16.71 -0.04 -5.81
CA ALA A 108 17.36 1.25 -6.00
C ALA A 108 18.61 1.35 -5.11
N ALA A 109 19.66 2.02 -5.61
CA ALA A 109 20.91 2.19 -4.88
C ALA A 109 20.74 3.04 -3.59
N ASP A 110 19.85 4.04 -3.63
CA ASP A 110 19.40 4.79 -2.45
C ASP A 110 17.92 4.49 -2.21
N TYR A 111 17.67 3.30 -1.65
CA TYR A 111 16.32 2.79 -1.44
C TYR A 111 15.54 3.65 -0.45
N GLN A 112 16.19 4.12 0.63
CA GLN A 112 15.57 5.01 1.61
C GLN A 112 15.03 6.30 0.97
N SER A 113 15.83 6.98 0.15
CA SER A 113 15.37 8.21 -0.51
C SER A 113 14.31 7.94 -1.56
N ALA A 114 14.38 6.81 -2.28
CA ALA A 114 13.36 6.40 -3.23
C ALA A 114 12.00 6.14 -2.55
N SER A 115 11.96 5.33 -1.48
CA SER A 115 10.74 5.08 -0.70
C SER A 115 10.17 6.37 -0.11
N LEU A 116 11.03 7.28 0.38
CA LEU A 116 10.59 8.57 0.90
C LEU A 116 9.96 9.43 -0.20
N ALA A 117 10.55 9.47 -1.39
CA ALA A 117 10.03 10.21 -2.53
C ALA A 117 8.69 9.66 -3.03
N PHE A 118 8.51 8.34 -3.03
CA PHE A 118 7.21 7.70 -3.30
C PHE A 118 6.13 8.25 -2.35
N LEU A 119 6.37 8.18 -1.04
CA LEU A 119 5.40 8.60 -0.03
C LEU A 119 5.09 10.09 -0.09
N GLN A 120 6.10 10.93 -0.34
CA GLN A 120 5.92 12.37 -0.52
C GLN A 120 5.08 12.69 -1.76
N GLU A 121 5.27 11.97 -2.86
CA GLU A 121 4.47 12.16 -4.08
C GLU A 121 3.01 11.73 -3.85
N VAL A 122 2.76 10.61 -3.15
CA VAL A 122 1.40 10.20 -2.76
C VAL A 122 0.70 11.30 -1.95
N GLU A 123 1.42 11.92 -1.01
CA GLU A 123 0.91 13.04 -0.21
C GLU A 123 0.67 14.30 -1.05
N ALA A 124 1.57 14.63 -1.97
CA ALA A 124 1.43 15.75 -2.88
C ALA A 124 0.18 15.61 -3.77
N LEU A 125 -0.18 14.38 -4.13
CA LEU A 125 -1.33 14.05 -4.99
C LEU A 125 -2.67 13.94 -4.25
N GLY A 126 -2.67 14.12 -2.92
CA GLY A 126 -3.87 14.33 -2.11
C GLY A 126 -4.09 13.36 -0.95
N TYR A 127 -3.35 12.25 -0.87
CA TYR A 127 -3.53 11.25 0.19
C TYR A 127 -2.56 11.51 1.35
N LYS A 128 -3.03 12.14 2.43
CA LYS A 128 -2.16 12.61 3.53
C LYS A 128 -1.82 11.54 4.57
N ASN A 129 -2.52 10.41 4.55
CA ASN A 129 -2.30 9.29 5.46
C ASN A 129 -1.45 8.24 4.76
N THR A 130 -0.14 8.24 5.01
CA THR A 130 0.80 7.33 4.35
C THR A 130 1.58 6.47 5.34
N GLY A 131 2.07 5.34 4.85
CA GLY A 131 2.93 4.45 5.60
C GLY A 131 3.84 3.63 4.70
N ILE A 132 4.79 2.94 5.29
CA ILE A 132 5.67 2.01 4.62
C ILE A 132 5.59 0.67 5.33
N TYR A 133 5.59 -0.40 4.54
CA TYR A 133 5.86 -1.74 5.01
C TYR A 133 7.21 -2.20 4.48
N SER A 134 7.96 -2.91 5.34
CA SER A 134 9.08 -3.71 4.91
C SER A 134 9.38 -4.80 5.95
N MET A 135 10.12 -5.83 5.56
CA MET A 135 10.56 -6.85 6.49
C MET A 135 11.59 -6.32 7.49
N LYS A 136 11.59 -6.88 8.70
CA LYS A 136 12.50 -6.50 9.80
C LYS A 136 13.97 -6.36 9.37
N SER A 137 14.44 -7.24 8.48
CA SER A 137 15.83 -7.26 8.03
C SER A 137 16.24 -6.00 7.24
N PHE A 138 15.32 -5.34 6.53
CA PHE A 138 15.63 -4.08 5.84
C PHE A 138 15.94 -2.97 6.85
N PHE A 139 15.19 -2.92 7.94
CA PHE A 139 15.42 -1.94 9.00
C PHE A 139 16.65 -2.25 9.83
N THR A 140 16.81 -3.50 10.28
CA THR A 140 17.96 -3.87 11.13
C THR A 140 19.26 -3.98 10.33
N GLY A 141 19.18 -4.21 9.02
CA GLY A 141 20.32 -4.27 8.10
C GLY A 141 20.74 -2.92 7.53
N GLY A 142 20.01 -1.84 7.83
CA GLY A 142 20.35 -0.48 7.42
C GLY A 142 19.99 -0.12 5.97
N ILE A 143 19.18 -0.93 5.28
CA ILE A 143 18.62 -0.59 3.97
C ILE A 143 17.58 0.53 4.12
N LEU A 144 16.75 0.41 5.16
CA LEU A 144 15.76 1.41 5.55
C LEU A 144 16.02 1.87 6.99
N ASN A 145 15.80 3.15 7.25
CA ASN A 145 15.78 3.73 8.59
C ASN A 145 14.35 4.16 8.91
N SER A 146 13.74 3.51 9.90
CA SER A 146 12.35 3.82 10.32
C SER A 146 12.16 5.29 10.75
N HIS A 147 13.20 5.94 11.26
CA HIS A 147 13.14 7.34 11.68
C HIS A 147 13.21 8.30 10.48
N GLY A 148 13.69 7.82 9.32
CA GLY A 148 13.77 8.57 8.07
C GLY A 148 12.41 8.86 7.42
N PHE A 149 11.33 8.25 7.89
CA PHE A 149 9.98 8.43 7.36
C PHE A 149 9.12 9.44 8.13
N GLY A 150 9.66 10.05 9.19
CA GLY A 150 8.98 11.07 9.99
C GLY A 150 7.76 10.50 10.73
N SER A 151 6.60 11.14 10.58
CA SER A 151 5.36 10.74 11.26
C SER A 151 4.55 9.65 10.53
N ARG A 152 5.06 9.16 9.39
CA ARG A 152 4.39 8.12 8.59
C ARG A 152 4.34 6.81 9.36
N LYS A 153 3.35 5.97 9.05
CA LYS A 153 3.20 4.67 9.72
C LYS A 153 4.29 3.71 9.24
N ILE A 154 4.83 2.93 10.17
CA ILE A 154 5.74 1.83 9.86
C ILE A 154 4.98 0.54 10.16
N TRP A 155 4.83 -0.32 9.16
CA TRP A 155 4.29 -1.67 9.27
C TRP A 155 5.45 -2.66 9.21
#